data_AF-A0A4U1I122-F1
#
_entry.id   AF-A0A4U1I122-F1
#
_cell.length_a   1.000
_cell.length_b   1.000
_cell.length_c   1.000
_cell.angle_alpha   90.00
_cell.angle_beta   90.00
_cell.angle_gamma   90.00
#
_symmetry.space_group_name_H-M   'P 1'
#
loop_
_entity.id
_entity.type
_entity.pdbx_description
1 polymer ?
#
loop_
_entity_poly.entity_id
_entity_poly.type
_entity_poly.pdbx_seq_one_letter_code
_entity_poly.pdbx_strand_id
1 'polypeptide(L)'
;MELKAQTFARSRQSGWTDELLADAFAGEAACDAAEDALTHSGAYPLEQMQQALGAYDRAALAVLRRHRELRVEPLPVVGPRATAADTLLSLYINANGRLHIRPASQPKIDCEGGAWIDLGQVVASAPVMAEIDGVHAAWRRSEAEYFAQVRAAMDRLRREGGLPRAVEQVIGQLDYVESLSFYVGDRHVTLVDDAGRPTLLYALREKPYERWSDDDVLIVAALHVLMRSGRAACFDEFNGALLTARDLISRIDHCSHSDAAHASGVHYAFESLDLFERVAKLRELKRL
;
A
#
# COMPACT_ATOMS: atom_id res chain seq x y z
N MET A 1 -18.31 6.95 8.80
CA MET A 1 -18.60 5.98 7.73
C MET A 1 -17.60 4.86 7.93
N GLU A 2 -17.97 3.87 8.73
CA GLU A 2 -17.07 2.79 9.17
C GLU A 2 -16.87 1.77 8.05
N LEU A 3 -15.75 1.87 7.34
CA LEU A 3 -15.29 0.83 6.44
C LEU A 3 -14.68 -0.29 7.29
N LYS A 4 -15.54 -1.24 7.71
CA LYS A 4 -15.08 -2.48 8.33
C LYS A 4 -14.31 -3.30 7.30
N ALA A 5 -12.97 -3.26 7.38
CA ALA A 5 -12.09 -4.20 6.67
C ALA A 5 -12.40 -5.67 6.99
N GLN A 6 -13.10 -5.94 8.11
CA GLN A 6 -13.64 -7.25 8.44
C GLN A 6 -14.64 -7.79 7.40
N THR A 7 -15.27 -6.94 6.58
CA THR A 7 -16.21 -7.40 5.55
C THR A 7 -15.48 -8.05 4.37
N PHE A 8 -14.25 -7.63 4.05
CA PHE A 8 -13.50 -8.19 2.91
C PHE A 8 -12.94 -9.59 3.19
N ALA A 9 -12.41 -9.84 4.39
CA ALA A 9 -11.81 -11.14 4.72
C ALA A 9 -12.81 -12.20 5.19
N ARG A 10 -13.98 -11.81 5.73
CA ARG A 10 -15.04 -12.73 6.17
C ARG A 10 -16.18 -12.90 5.18
N SER A 11 -16.27 -12.09 4.13
CA SER A 11 -17.19 -12.42 3.04
C SER A 11 -16.57 -13.51 2.16
N ARG A 12 -16.62 -14.76 2.63
CA ARG A 12 -16.57 -15.95 1.75
C ARG A 12 -17.76 -16.00 0.75
N GLN A 13 -18.43 -14.88 0.51
CA GLN A 13 -19.69 -14.69 -0.23
C GLN A 13 -20.07 -13.20 -0.25
N SER A 14 -19.19 -12.28 -0.68
CA SER A 14 -19.69 -10.99 -1.18
C SER A 14 -20.22 -11.27 -2.58
N GLY A 15 -21.53 -11.16 -2.81
CA GLY A 15 -22.17 -11.43 -4.11
C GLY A 15 -21.66 -10.59 -5.29
N TRP A 16 -20.65 -9.73 -5.08
CA TRP A 16 -20.01 -8.92 -6.11
C TRP A 16 -18.91 -9.68 -6.89
N THR A 17 -18.21 -10.64 -6.26
CA THR A 17 -17.29 -11.53 -7.01
C THR A 17 -18.04 -12.42 -8.01
N ASP A 18 -19.34 -12.61 -7.81
CA ASP A 18 -20.22 -13.35 -8.72
C ASP A 18 -20.66 -12.52 -9.95
N GLU A 19 -20.54 -11.19 -9.90
CA GLU A 19 -20.92 -10.28 -11.00
C GLU A 19 -19.74 -9.92 -11.92
N LEU A 20 -18.50 -9.95 -11.42
CA LEU A 20 -17.30 -9.83 -12.25
C LEU A 20 -17.00 -11.16 -12.96
N LEU A 21 -17.61 -11.33 -14.12
CA LEU A 21 -17.30 -12.44 -15.01
C LEU A 21 -15.94 -12.23 -15.67
N ALA A 22 -15.27 -13.34 -16.01
CA ALA A 22 -14.14 -13.28 -16.92
C ALA A 22 -14.54 -12.54 -18.21
N ASP A 23 -13.68 -11.65 -18.69
CA ASP A 23 -13.89 -10.81 -19.89
C ASP A 23 -15.00 -9.76 -19.78
N ALA A 24 -15.45 -9.41 -18.56
CA ALA A 24 -16.48 -8.38 -18.35
C ALA A 24 -16.15 -7.03 -19.01
N PHE A 25 -14.87 -6.73 -19.22
CA PHE A 25 -14.38 -5.45 -19.75
C PHE A 25 -13.90 -5.53 -21.21
N ALA A 26 -14.13 -6.65 -21.91
CA ALA A 26 -13.62 -6.83 -23.27
C ALA A 26 -14.08 -5.70 -24.23
N GLY A 27 -13.13 -5.07 -24.91
CA GLY A 27 -13.37 -3.95 -25.82
C GLY A 27 -13.45 -2.58 -25.15
N GLU A 28 -13.42 -2.51 -23.83
CA GLU A 28 -13.39 -1.25 -23.08
C GLU A 28 -11.99 -0.63 -23.06
N ALA A 29 -11.92 0.67 -22.75
CA ALA A 29 -10.65 1.32 -22.52
C ALA A 29 -9.96 0.71 -21.31
N ALA A 30 -8.70 0.33 -21.46
CA ALA A 30 -7.93 -0.33 -20.41
C ALA A 30 -7.86 0.50 -19.12
N CYS A 31 -7.82 1.84 -19.23
CA CYS A 31 -7.88 2.72 -18.07
C CYS A 31 -9.22 2.68 -17.35
N ASP A 32 -10.32 2.71 -18.10
CA ASP A 32 -11.67 2.77 -17.54
C ASP A 32 -12.01 1.43 -16.86
N ALA A 33 -11.70 0.31 -17.53
CA ALA A 33 -11.82 -1.03 -16.95
C ALA A 33 -11.00 -1.20 -15.66
N ALA A 34 -9.77 -0.69 -15.62
CA ALA A 34 -8.93 -0.74 -14.42
C ALA A 34 -9.49 0.16 -13.29
N GLU A 35 -10.02 1.34 -13.60
CA GLU A 35 -10.63 2.22 -12.59
C GLU A 35 -11.95 1.67 -12.06
N ASP A 36 -12.79 1.10 -12.92
CA ASP A 36 -14.04 0.46 -12.53
C ASP A 36 -13.76 -0.76 -11.67
N ALA A 37 -12.81 -1.61 -12.06
CA ALA A 37 -12.38 -2.73 -11.23
C ALA A 37 -11.82 -2.27 -9.87
N LEU A 38 -11.00 -1.22 -9.86
CA LEU A 38 -10.38 -0.70 -8.64
C LEU A 38 -11.41 -0.07 -7.68
N THR A 39 -12.42 0.62 -8.22
CA THR A 39 -13.45 1.31 -7.44
C THR A 39 -14.63 0.42 -7.12
N HIS A 40 -14.61 -0.84 -7.56
CA HIS A 40 -15.75 -1.75 -7.51
C HIS A 40 -17.00 -1.12 -8.16
N SER A 41 -16.85 -0.68 -9.41
CA SER A 41 -17.87 0.01 -10.20
C SER A 41 -18.40 1.27 -9.52
N GLY A 42 -17.50 2.05 -8.92
CA GLY A 42 -17.82 3.30 -8.24
C GLY A 42 -18.37 3.14 -6.81
N ALA A 43 -18.39 1.93 -6.25
CA ALA A 43 -18.78 1.72 -4.85
C ALA A 43 -17.83 2.41 -3.86
N TYR A 44 -16.56 2.60 -4.24
CA TYR A 44 -15.54 3.25 -3.43
C TYR A 44 -14.86 4.40 -4.17
N PRO A 45 -14.46 5.48 -3.45
CA PRO A 45 -13.71 6.58 -4.05
C PRO A 45 -12.38 6.12 -4.64
N LEU A 46 -12.11 6.53 -5.88
CA LEU A 46 -10.88 6.18 -6.61
C LEU A 46 -9.61 6.55 -5.85
N GLU A 47 -9.55 7.76 -5.28
CA GLU A 47 -8.39 8.24 -4.51
C GLU A 47 -8.08 7.33 -3.31
N GLN A 48 -9.09 6.75 -2.68
CA GLN A 48 -8.93 5.84 -1.56
C GLN A 48 -8.41 4.47 -2.03
N MET A 49 -9.03 3.91 -3.07
CA MET A 49 -8.65 2.58 -3.57
C MET A 49 -7.27 2.55 -4.22
N GLN A 50 -6.84 3.68 -4.81
CA GLN A 50 -5.47 3.82 -5.32
C GLN A 50 -4.40 3.66 -4.22
N GLN A 51 -4.75 3.92 -2.96
CA GLN A 51 -3.81 3.73 -1.84
C GLN A 51 -3.48 2.25 -1.64
N ALA A 52 -4.36 1.32 -2.02
CA ALA A 52 -4.10 -0.11 -1.94
C ALA A 52 -3.17 -0.63 -3.05
N LEU A 53 -3.08 0.05 -4.20
CA LEU A 53 -2.31 -0.43 -5.36
C LEU A 53 -0.80 -0.53 -5.09
N GLY A 54 -0.16 -1.56 -5.66
CA GLY A 54 1.29 -1.74 -5.64
C GLY A 54 2.00 -0.69 -6.48
N ALA A 55 3.30 -0.50 -6.25
CA ALA A 55 4.08 0.51 -6.96
C ALA A 55 4.03 0.34 -8.48
N TYR A 56 4.16 -0.90 -8.96
CA TYR A 56 4.06 -1.22 -10.38
C TYR A 56 2.63 -1.00 -10.89
N ASP A 57 1.60 -1.45 -10.16
CA ASP A 57 0.20 -1.29 -10.59
C ASP A 57 -0.22 0.19 -10.67
N ARG A 58 0.27 1.01 -9.73
CA ARG A 58 0.09 2.47 -9.79
C ARG A 58 0.76 3.07 -11.03
N ALA A 59 1.96 2.61 -11.36
CA ALA A 59 2.67 3.05 -12.56
C ALA A 59 1.94 2.64 -13.83
N ALA A 60 1.51 1.38 -13.92
CA ALA A 60 0.74 0.85 -15.03
C ALA A 60 -0.57 1.63 -15.21
N LEU A 61 -1.36 1.82 -14.16
CA LEU A 61 -2.60 2.60 -14.20
C LEU A 61 -2.35 4.05 -14.65
N ALA A 62 -1.28 4.69 -14.16
CA ALA A 62 -0.94 6.06 -14.56
C ALA A 62 -0.60 6.17 -16.06
N VAL A 63 0.04 5.15 -16.64
CA VAL A 63 0.35 5.11 -18.08
C VAL A 63 -0.90 4.76 -18.89
N LEU A 64 -1.71 3.81 -18.46
CA LEU A 64 -2.99 3.48 -19.12
C LEU A 64 -3.91 4.71 -19.22
N ARG A 65 -3.94 5.57 -18.20
CA ARG A 65 -4.69 6.85 -18.24
C ARG A 65 -4.23 7.80 -19.35
N ARG A 66 -2.94 7.76 -19.72
CA ARG A 66 -2.36 8.57 -20.81
C ARG A 66 -2.61 7.93 -22.17
N HIS A 67 -2.65 6.60 -22.21
CA HIS A 67 -2.88 5.77 -23.38
C HIS A 67 -4.32 5.25 -23.46
N ARG A 68 -5.29 6.18 -23.55
CA ARG A 68 -6.73 5.85 -23.58
C ARG A 68 -7.16 5.10 -24.84
N GLU A 69 -6.30 4.94 -25.83
CA GLU A 69 -6.50 4.10 -27.01
C GLU A 69 -6.34 2.60 -26.71
N LEU A 70 -5.64 2.23 -25.63
CA LEU A 70 -5.46 0.84 -25.24
C LEU A 70 -6.80 0.24 -24.81
N ARG A 71 -7.00 -1.03 -25.19
CA ARG A 71 -8.25 -1.76 -24.96
C ARG A 71 -7.98 -3.05 -24.23
N VAL A 72 -8.95 -3.46 -23.41
CA VAL A 72 -8.96 -4.81 -22.84
C VAL A 72 -9.39 -5.78 -23.94
N GLU A 73 -8.58 -6.80 -24.15
CA GLU A 73 -8.82 -7.90 -25.07
C GLU A 73 -9.42 -9.09 -24.29
N PRO A 74 -10.37 -9.82 -24.88
CA PRO A 74 -10.94 -11.02 -24.28
C PRO A 74 -9.91 -12.13 -24.14
N LEU A 75 -10.06 -12.98 -23.13
CA LEU A 75 -9.23 -14.14 -22.87
C LEU A 75 -9.72 -15.38 -23.63
N PRO A 76 -8.81 -16.27 -24.06
CA PRO A 76 -7.38 -16.02 -24.23
C PRO A 76 -7.14 -15.06 -25.41
N VAL A 77 -6.13 -14.20 -25.32
CA VAL A 77 -5.71 -13.36 -26.45
C VAL A 77 -5.11 -14.25 -27.53
N VAL A 78 -5.96 -14.70 -28.45
CA VAL A 78 -5.57 -15.49 -29.63
C VAL A 78 -5.84 -14.62 -30.84
N GLY A 79 -4.85 -13.83 -31.26
CA GLY A 79 -5.05 -12.95 -32.41
C GLY A 79 -3.79 -12.33 -33.00
N PRO A 80 -3.81 -11.98 -34.30
CA PRO A 80 -2.67 -11.45 -35.07
C PRO A 80 -2.27 -10.00 -34.70
N ARG A 81 -2.88 -9.41 -33.67
CA ARG A 81 -2.63 -8.03 -33.22
C ARG A 81 -1.41 -7.89 -32.31
N ALA A 82 -1.06 -8.92 -31.56
CA ALA A 82 0.18 -8.94 -30.82
C ALA A 82 1.32 -9.27 -31.79
N THR A 83 2.18 -8.31 -32.07
CA THR A 83 3.46 -8.60 -32.71
C THR A 83 4.35 -9.35 -31.72
N ALA A 84 5.37 -10.06 -32.19
CA ALA A 84 6.33 -10.75 -31.32
C ALA A 84 7.07 -9.81 -30.33
N ALA A 85 6.97 -8.49 -30.52
CA ALA A 85 7.57 -7.47 -29.66
C ALA A 85 6.60 -6.89 -28.61
N ASP A 86 5.31 -7.18 -28.70
CA ASP A 86 4.31 -6.65 -27.76
C ASP A 86 4.27 -7.47 -26.46
N THR A 87 4.03 -6.78 -25.35
CA THR A 87 3.88 -7.40 -24.04
C THR A 87 2.40 -7.41 -23.66
N LEU A 88 1.91 -8.56 -23.21
CA LEU A 88 0.56 -8.65 -22.67
C LEU A 88 0.59 -8.26 -21.19
N LEU A 89 -0.24 -7.30 -20.80
CA LEU A 89 -0.53 -6.97 -19.40
C LEU A 89 -1.82 -7.67 -18.99
N SER A 90 -1.77 -8.54 -17.98
CA SER A 90 -2.95 -9.12 -17.35
C SER A 90 -3.53 -8.14 -16.32
N LEU A 91 -4.83 -7.93 -16.40
CA LEU A 91 -5.61 -7.19 -15.40
C LEU A 91 -6.39 -8.22 -14.58
N TYR A 92 -6.19 -8.24 -13.27
CA TYR A 92 -6.88 -9.19 -12.41
C TYR A 92 -7.05 -8.65 -10.99
N ILE A 93 -8.07 -9.14 -10.29
CA ILE A 93 -8.30 -8.87 -8.86
C ILE A 93 -7.93 -10.13 -8.07
N ASN A 94 -7.14 -10.00 -7.01
CA ASN A 94 -6.82 -11.15 -6.15
C ASN A 94 -7.93 -11.42 -5.11
N ALA A 95 -7.76 -12.48 -4.30
CA ALA A 95 -8.71 -12.86 -3.25
C ALA A 95 -9.03 -11.76 -2.21
N ASN A 96 -8.16 -10.76 -2.06
CA ASN A 96 -8.36 -9.64 -1.13
C ASN A 96 -8.98 -8.40 -1.80
N GLY A 97 -9.44 -8.51 -3.04
CA GLY A 97 -10.03 -7.38 -3.78
C GLY A 97 -9.01 -6.39 -4.34
N ARG A 98 -7.70 -6.69 -4.30
CA ARG A 98 -6.67 -5.80 -4.84
C ARG A 98 -6.52 -6.00 -6.34
N LEU A 99 -6.64 -4.91 -7.10
CA LEU A 99 -6.34 -4.88 -8.53
C LEU A 99 -4.82 -5.00 -8.77
N HIS A 100 -4.47 -5.80 -9.77
CA HIS A 100 -3.13 -5.95 -10.30
C HIS A 100 -3.13 -5.73 -11.81
N ILE A 101 -2.10 -5.05 -12.30
CA ILE A 101 -1.85 -4.79 -13.73
C ILE A 101 -0.41 -5.20 -13.99
N ARG A 102 -0.19 -6.44 -14.42
CA ARG A 102 1.14 -7.06 -14.47
C ARG A 102 1.41 -7.74 -15.81
N PRO A 103 2.66 -7.86 -16.27
CA PRO A 103 2.97 -8.66 -17.45
C PRO A 103 2.44 -10.08 -17.30
N ALA A 104 1.72 -10.59 -18.30
CA ALA A 104 1.11 -11.91 -18.30
C ALA A 104 2.14 -13.05 -18.20
N SER A 105 3.40 -12.76 -18.50
CA SER A 105 4.53 -13.68 -18.32
C SER A 105 4.96 -13.84 -16.86
N GLN A 106 4.51 -12.96 -15.96
CA GLN A 106 4.83 -13.03 -14.54
C GLN A 106 3.77 -13.86 -13.80
N PRO A 107 4.16 -14.60 -12.74
CA PRO A 107 3.20 -15.24 -11.87
C PRO A 107 2.24 -14.22 -11.26
N LYS A 108 0.96 -14.57 -11.17
CA LYS A 108 -0.01 -13.76 -10.46
C LYS A 108 0.35 -13.69 -8.97
N ILE A 109 0.15 -12.52 -8.39
CA ILE A 109 0.37 -12.26 -6.97
C ILE A 109 -0.80 -12.87 -6.19
N ASP A 110 -0.54 -14.01 -5.55
CA ASP A 110 -1.46 -14.65 -4.62
C ASP A 110 -1.41 -13.97 -3.24
N CYS A 111 -2.55 -13.92 -2.57
CA CYS A 111 -2.71 -13.43 -1.20
C CYS A 111 -3.44 -14.47 -0.36
N GLU A 112 -2.85 -15.67 -0.28
CA GLU A 112 -3.27 -16.77 0.62
C GLU A 112 -4.69 -17.30 0.37
N GLY A 113 -5.13 -17.32 -0.88
CA GLY A 113 -6.47 -17.79 -1.25
C GLY A 113 -6.56 -18.52 -2.58
N GLY A 114 -5.53 -18.45 -3.43
CA GLY A 114 -5.48 -19.13 -4.73
C GLY A 114 -6.58 -18.72 -5.71
N ALA A 115 -7.39 -17.72 -5.37
CA ALA A 115 -8.50 -17.24 -6.18
C ALA A 115 -8.19 -15.84 -6.70
N TRP A 116 -8.42 -15.65 -8.00
CA TRP A 116 -8.35 -14.36 -8.67
C TRP A 116 -9.45 -14.28 -9.71
N ILE A 117 -9.86 -13.05 -10.01
CA ILE A 117 -10.81 -12.75 -11.07
C ILE A 117 -10.04 -12.10 -12.21
N ASP A 118 -10.00 -12.79 -13.35
CA ASP A 118 -9.39 -12.30 -14.57
C ASP A 118 -10.31 -11.28 -15.26
N LEU A 119 -9.82 -10.05 -15.42
CA LEU A 119 -10.58 -8.97 -16.05
C LEU A 119 -10.33 -8.87 -17.55
N GLY A 120 -9.21 -9.44 -18.01
CA GLY A 120 -8.77 -9.44 -19.39
C GLY A 120 -7.29 -9.13 -19.53
N GLN A 121 -6.86 -8.90 -20.76
CA GLN A 121 -5.47 -8.56 -21.09
C GLN A 121 -5.38 -7.30 -21.94
N VAL A 122 -4.28 -6.56 -21.82
CA VAL A 122 -4.01 -5.36 -22.62
C VAL A 122 -2.72 -5.59 -23.40
N VAL A 123 -2.78 -5.42 -24.72
CA VAL A 123 -1.58 -5.47 -25.57
C VAL A 123 -0.84 -4.13 -25.43
N ALA A 124 0.31 -4.15 -24.77
CA ALA A 124 1.17 -2.98 -24.58
C ALA A 124 2.40 -3.07 -25.48
N SER A 125 2.60 -2.04 -26.30
CA SER A 125 3.80 -1.93 -27.14
C SER A 125 5.05 -1.63 -26.30
N ALA A 126 6.23 -1.85 -26.88
CA ALA A 126 7.50 -1.58 -26.20
C ALA A 126 7.64 -0.14 -25.65
N PRO A 127 7.21 0.93 -26.36
CA PRO A 127 7.19 2.29 -25.79
C PRO A 127 6.29 2.44 -24.56
N VAL A 128 5.10 1.83 -24.57
CA VAL A 128 4.17 1.87 -23.41
C VAL A 128 4.80 1.15 -22.22
N MET A 129 5.40 -0.02 -22.45
CA MET A 129 6.10 -0.76 -21.40
C MET A 129 7.29 0.03 -20.83
N ALA A 130 8.08 0.67 -21.69
CA ALA A 130 9.19 1.52 -21.26
C ALA A 130 8.71 2.72 -20.41
N GLU A 131 7.55 3.28 -20.71
CA GLU A 131 6.96 4.33 -19.88
C GLU A 131 6.52 3.80 -18.51
N ILE A 132 5.86 2.64 -18.45
CA ILE A 132 5.48 1.99 -17.19
C ILE A 132 6.72 1.75 -16.33
N ASP A 133 7.77 1.17 -16.91
CA ASP A 133 9.03 0.90 -16.22
C ASP A 133 9.71 2.21 -15.76
N GLY A 134 9.65 3.26 -16.58
CA GLY A 134 10.17 4.58 -16.22
C GLY A 134 9.45 5.21 -15.03
N VAL A 135 8.11 5.18 -15.03
CA VAL A 135 7.29 5.68 -13.92
C VAL A 135 7.53 4.85 -12.66
N HIS A 136 7.56 3.53 -12.78
CA HIS A 136 7.82 2.63 -11.67
C HIS A 136 9.23 2.83 -11.08
N ALA A 137 10.26 2.99 -11.92
CA ALA A 137 11.62 3.25 -11.48
C ALA A 137 11.74 4.60 -10.76
N ALA A 138 11.05 5.65 -11.25
CA ALA A 138 11.00 6.94 -10.56
C ALA A 138 10.33 6.83 -9.20
N TRP A 139 9.23 6.08 -9.11
CA TRP A 139 8.56 5.80 -7.84
C TRP A 139 9.48 5.07 -6.85
N ARG A 140 10.18 4.02 -7.30
CA ARG A 140 11.11 3.25 -6.47
C ARG A 140 12.29 4.07 -5.96
N ARG A 141 12.82 4.99 -6.77
CA ARG A 141 13.88 5.92 -6.33
C ARG A 141 13.38 6.82 -5.22
N SER A 142 12.21 7.43 -5.41
CA SER A 142 11.58 8.28 -4.40
C SER A 142 11.32 7.49 -3.10
N GLU A 143 10.76 6.29 -3.20
CA GLU A 143 10.51 5.44 -2.03
C GLU A 143 11.80 5.07 -1.29
N ALA A 144 12.90 4.78 -2.01
CA ALA A 144 14.19 4.49 -1.40
C ALA A 144 14.75 5.70 -0.62
N GLU A 145 14.57 6.93 -1.12
CA GLU A 145 14.98 8.16 -0.42
C GLU A 145 14.20 8.35 0.90
N TYR A 146 12.88 8.14 0.87
CA TYR A 146 12.05 8.20 2.08
C TYR A 146 12.39 7.05 3.04
N PHE A 147 12.59 5.85 2.53
CA PHE A 147 12.95 4.70 3.35
C PHE A 147 14.31 4.87 4.03
N ALA A 148 15.28 5.52 3.39
CA ALA A 148 16.56 5.86 4.02
C ALA A 148 16.39 6.73 5.27
N GLN A 149 15.42 7.66 5.27
CA GLN A 149 15.09 8.46 6.46
C GLN A 149 14.47 7.62 7.58
N VAL A 150 13.55 6.70 7.23
CA VAL A 150 12.97 5.74 8.18
C VAL A 150 14.05 4.84 8.79
N ARG A 151 14.96 4.33 7.96
CA ARG A 151 16.12 3.51 8.36
C ARG A 151 17.00 4.27 9.35
N ALA A 152 17.40 5.50 9.01
CA ALA A 152 18.25 6.32 9.87
C ALA A 152 17.62 6.59 11.25
N ALA A 153 16.31 6.88 11.31
CA ALA A 153 15.59 7.07 12.57
C ALA A 153 15.55 5.79 13.41
N MET A 154 15.28 4.65 12.78
CA MET A 154 15.28 3.35 13.46
C MET A 154 16.67 2.93 13.94
N ASP A 155 17.72 3.19 13.15
CA ASP A 155 19.11 2.90 13.53
C ASP A 155 19.55 3.75 14.73
N ARG A 156 19.14 5.02 14.77
CA ARG A 156 19.36 5.88 15.93
C ARG A 156 18.63 5.36 17.17
N LEU A 157 17.34 5.07 17.04
CA LEU A 157 16.53 4.51 18.14
C LEU A 157 17.13 3.23 18.70
N ARG A 158 17.69 2.38 17.84
CA ARG A 158 18.43 1.20 18.24
C ARG A 158 19.71 1.55 19.01
N ARG A 159 20.56 2.43 18.47
CA ARG A 159 21.83 2.84 19.11
C ARG A 159 21.60 3.44 20.49
N GLU A 160 20.49 4.14 20.69
CA GLU A 160 20.08 4.73 21.96
C GLU A 160 19.44 3.70 22.92
N GLY A 161 19.30 2.44 22.52
CA GLY A 161 18.69 1.38 23.32
C GLY A 161 17.17 1.46 23.45
N GLY A 162 16.51 2.33 22.67
CA GLY A 162 15.06 2.56 22.72
C GLY A 162 14.23 1.54 21.96
N LEU A 163 14.84 0.78 21.04
CA LEU A 163 14.11 -0.15 20.15
C LEU A 163 13.30 -1.23 20.89
N PRO A 164 13.83 -1.95 21.91
CA PRO A 164 13.04 -2.95 22.63
C PRO A 164 11.78 -2.35 23.27
N ARG A 165 11.92 -1.17 23.89
CA ARG A 165 10.79 -0.44 24.48
C ARG A 165 9.77 -0.03 23.43
N ALA A 166 10.21 0.41 22.26
CA ALA A 166 9.31 0.76 21.16
C ALA A 166 8.50 -0.46 20.68
N VAL A 167 9.13 -1.62 20.53
CA VAL A 167 8.43 -2.86 20.14
C VAL A 167 7.41 -3.28 21.21
N GLU A 168 7.77 -3.26 22.48
CA GLU A 168 6.83 -3.57 23.58
C GLU A 168 5.65 -2.60 23.64
N GLN A 169 5.91 -1.30 23.42
CA GLN A 169 4.84 -0.31 23.31
C GLN A 169 3.90 -0.63 22.15
N VAL A 170 4.44 -1.07 21.01
CA VAL A 170 3.62 -1.48 19.87
C VAL A 170 2.78 -2.70 20.19
N ILE A 171 3.38 -3.74 20.76
CA ILE A 171 2.67 -4.96 21.15
C ILE A 171 1.52 -4.64 22.12
N GLY A 172 1.78 -3.94 23.21
CA GLY A 172 0.78 -3.68 24.26
C GLY A 172 -0.36 -2.74 23.85
N GLN A 173 -0.21 -2.00 22.75
CA GLN A 173 -1.29 -1.14 22.22
C GLN A 173 -2.15 -1.87 21.17
N LEU A 174 -1.61 -2.91 20.51
CA LEU A 174 -2.39 -3.73 19.59
C LEU A 174 -3.40 -4.64 20.28
N ASP A 175 -3.27 -4.87 21.60
CA ASP A 175 -4.27 -5.60 22.39
C ASP A 175 -5.69 -4.98 22.31
N TYR A 176 -5.80 -3.71 21.92
CA TYR A 176 -7.07 -2.99 21.77
C TYR A 176 -7.53 -2.84 20.30
N VAL A 177 -6.79 -3.42 19.34
CA VAL A 177 -7.08 -3.31 17.91
C VAL A 177 -7.73 -4.60 17.43
N GLU A 178 -9.01 -4.54 17.05
CA GLU A 178 -9.78 -5.73 16.63
C GLU A 178 -9.25 -6.37 15.35
N SER A 179 -8.79 -5.58 14.39
CA SER A 179 -8.20 -6.06 13.14
C SER A 179 -7.45 -4.94 12.43
N LEU A 180 -6.19 -5.19 12.07
CA LEU A 180 -5.39 -4.29 11.27
C LEU A 180 -4.64 -5.08 10.20
N SER A 181 -4.94 -4.75 8.95
CA SER A 181 -4.33 -5.38 7.78
C SER A 181 -3.91 -4.32 6.77
N PHE A 182 -2.77 -4.50 6.14
CA PHE A 182 -2.29 -3.58 5.09
C PHE A 182 -1.37 -4.32 4.13
N TYR A 183 -0.99 -3.68 3.04
CA TYR A 183 0.00 -4.21 2.10
C TYR A 183 1.38 -3.64 2.41
N VAL A 184 2.41 -4.45 2.23
CA VAL A 184 3.81 -3.98 2.11
C VAL A 184 4.37 -4.60 0.83
N GLY A 185 4.69 -3.74 -0.14
CA GLY A 185 4.90 -4.18 -1.53
C GLY A 185 3.69 -4.97 -2.06
N ASP A 186 3.94 -6.21 -2.48
CA ASP A 186 2.92 -7.14 -2.99
C ASP A 186 2.37 -8.07 -1.89
N ARG A 187 2.92 -8.02 -0.67
CA ARG A 187 2.51 -8.87 0.45
C ARG A 187 1.35 -8.25 1.24
N HIS A 188 0.32 -9.04 1.52
CA HIS A 188 -0.68 -8.69 2.52
C HIS A 188 -0.17 -9.03 3.93
N VAL A 189 -0.29 -8.11 4.86
CA VAL A 189 0.15 -8.28 6.25
C VAL A 189 -1.05 -8.10 7.16
N THR A 190 -1.40 -9.15 7.88
CA THR A 190 -2.35 -9.09 8.99
C THR A 190 -1.56 -8.98 10.29
N LEU A 191 -1.71 -7.86 11.00
CA LEU A 191 -0.96 -7.64 12.24
C LEU A 191 -1.52 -8.38 13.43
N VAL A 192 -2.80 -8.74 13.41
CA VAL A 192 -3.49 -9.46 14.48
C VAL A 192 -4.09 -10.72 13.87
N ASP A 193 -3.66 -11.90 14.32
CA ASP A 193 -4.19 -13.18 13.82
C ASP A 193 -5.66 -13.39 14.21
N ASP A 194 -6.30 -14.43 13.68
CA ASP A 194 -7.70 -14.77 14.01
C ASP A 194 -7.95 -15.02 15.51
N ALA A 195 -6.89 -15.26 16.27
CA ALA A 195 -6.92 -15.43 17.72
C ALA A 195 -6.57 -14.15 18.50
N GLY A 196 -6.47 -12.99 17.82
CA GLY A 196 -6.19 -11.71 18.45
C GLY A 196 -4.71 -11.47 18.78
N ARG A 197 -3.77 -12.24 18.22
CA ARG A 197 -2.35 -12.18 18.61
C ARG A 197 -1.47 -11.49 17.57
N PRO A 198 -0.57 -10.58 17.98
CA PRO A 198 0.38 -9.93 17.07
C PRO A 198 1.61 -10.80 16.75
N THR A 199 1.38 -11.91 16.06
CA THR A 199 2.40 -12.94 15.77
C THR A 199 3.65 -12.40 15.06
N LEU A 200 3.48 -11.48 14.11
CA LEU A 200 4.61 -10.82 13.43
C LEU A 200 5.50 -10.08 14.44
N LEU A 201 4.91 -9.29 15.33
CA LEU A 201 5.67 -8.48 16.29
C LEU A 201 6.34 -9.34 17.36
N TYR A 202 5.68 -10.42 17.79
CA TYR A 202 6.32 -11.40 18.68
C TYR A 202 7.53 -12.04 18.01
N ALA A 203 7.44 -12.39 16.73
CA ALA A 203 8.59 -12.91 16.00
C ALA A 203 9.71 -11.86 15.87
N LEU A 204 9.38 -10.59 15.61
CA LEU A 204 10.36 -9.51 15.52
C LEU A 204 11.03 -9.17 16.85
N ARG A 205 10.31 -9.30 17.97
CA ARG A 205 10.86 -9.10 19.32
C ARG A 205 12.03 -10.04 19.61
N GLU A 206 11.91 -11.30 19.21
CA GLU A 206 12.95 -12.32 19.43
C GLU A 206 14.05 -12.29 18.34
N LYS A 207 13.85 -11.50 17.27
CA LYS A 207 14.73 -11.45 16.10
C LYS A 207 15.71 -10.28 16.22
N PRO A 208 17.03 -10.51 16.10
CA PRO A 208 18.01 -9.42 16.04
C PRO A 208 17.69 -8.43 14.94
N TYR A 209 17.82 -7.14 15.24
CA TYR A 209 17.44 -6.05 14.34
C TYR A 209 18.18 -6.08 12.99
N GLU A 210 19.42 -6.56 12.94
CA GLU A 210 20.20 -6.72 11.70
C GLU A 210 19.60 -7.75 10.74
N ARG A 211 18.74 -8.63 11.25
CA ARG A 211 18.05 -9.64 10.44
C ARG A 211 16.68 -9.17 9.98
N TRP A 212 16.23 -8.00 10.43
CA TRP A 212 14.95 -7.45 10.01
C TRP A 212 15.03 -7.10 8.52
N SER A 213 13.98 -7.46 7.79
CA SER A 213 13.81 -7.01 6.41
C SER A 213 13.44 -5.51 6.38
N ASP A 214 13.58 -4.89 5.23
CA ASP A 214 13.14 -3.51 5.05
C ASP A 214 11.63 -3.33 5.34
N ASP A 215 10.83 -4.35 5.01
CA ASP A 215 9.41 -4.40 5.35
C ASP A 215 9.20 -4.44 6.87
N ASP A 216 9.92 -5.31 7.59
CA ASP A 216 9.83 -5.42 9.06
C ASP A 216 10.13 -4.06 9.73
N VAL A 217 11.15 -3.38 9.20
CA VAL A 217 11.56 -2.05 9.63
C VAL A 217 10.45 -1.04 9.41
N LEU A 218 9.91 -1.00 8.19
CA LEU A 218 8.88 -0.03 7.82
C LEU A 218 7.63 -0.23 8.68
N ILE A 219 7.23 -1.49 8.89
CA ILE A 219 6.10 -1.86 9.74
C ILE A 219 6.29 -1.33 11.16
N VAL A 220 7.41 -1.67 11.80
CA VAL A 220 7.64 -1.25 13.19
C VAL A 220 7.76 0.27 13.30
N ALA A 221 8.45 0.92 12.36
CA ALA A 221 8.56 2.37 12.34
C ALA A 221 7.20 3.06 12.19
N ALA A 222 6.37 2.59 11.26
CA ALA A 222 5.02 3.12 11.03
C ALA A 222 4.14 2.95 12.26
N LEU A 223 4.10 1.75 12.85
CA LEU A 223 3.34 1.50 14.08
C LEU A 223 3.82 2.38 15.24
N HIS A 224 5.13 2.54 15.39
CA HIS A 224 5.70 3.39 16.43
C HIS A 224 5.33 4.87 16.23
N VAL A 225 5.41 5.38 15.00
CA VAL A 225 4.95 6.73 14.63
C VAL A 225 3.48 6.91 15.00
N LEU A 226 2.62 5.99 14.57
CA LEU A 226 1.18 6.09 14.75
C LEU A 226 0.82 6.17 16.23
N MET A 227 1.40 5.30 17.04
CA MET A 227 1.17 5.30 18.49
C MET A 227 1.70 6.55 19.18
N ARG A 228 2.90 7.01 18.78
CA ARG A 228 3.47 8.23 19.37
C ARG A 228 2.69 9.47 19.00
N SER A 229 2.03 9.49 17.84
CA SER A 229 1.18 10.61 17.42
C SER A 229 -0.08 10.77 18.29
N GLY A 230 -0.47 9.73 19.05
CA GLY A 230 -1.67 9.74 19.89
C GLY A 230 -3.00 9.70 19.12
N ARG A 231 -2.96 9.48 17.80
CA ARG A 231 -4.13 9.39 16.94
C ARG A 231 -4.46 7.92 16.66
N ALA A 232 -5.18 7.28 17.56
CA ALA A 232 -5.65 5.89 17.37
C ALA A 232 -6.45 5.73 16.06
N ALA A 233 -7.17 6.77 15.62
CA ALA A 233 -7.89 6.82 14.34
C ALA A 233 -6.99 6.66 13.11
N CYS A 234 -5.67 6.87 13.21
CA CYS A 234 -4.78 6.68 12.08
C CYS A 234 -4.56 5.20 11.73
N PHE A 235 -4.87 4.23 12.60
CA PHE A 235 -4.79 2.81 12.25
C PHE A 235 -5.80 2.43 11.16
N ASP A 236 -7.01 2.99 11.21
CA ASP A 236 -8.05 2.76 10.20
C ASP A 236 -7.62 3.30 8.83
N GLU A 237 -6.83 4.38 8.81
CA GLU A 237 -6.34 5.00 7.57
C GLU A 237 -5.25 4.20 6.84
N PHE A 238 -4.66 3.18 7.49
CA PHE A 238 -3.75 2.23 6.83
C PHE A 238 -4.44 0.92 6.50
N ASN A 239 -5.65 0.68 7.01
CA ASN A 239 -6.32 -0.58 6.83
C ASN A 239 -6.67 -0.79 5.35
N GLY A 240 -6.14 -1.86 4.75
CA GLY A 240 -6.26 -2.18 3.34
C GLY A 240 -5.38 -1.34 2.39
N ALA A 241 -4.61 -0.36 2.90
CA ALA A 241 -3.72 0.47 2.10
C ALA A 241 -2.32 -0.16 1.93
N LEU A 242 -1.56 0.32 0.94
CA LEU A 242 -0.13 0.04 0.83
C LEU A 242 0.64 0.93 1.80
N LEU A 243 1.35 0.30 2.73
CA LEU A 243 2.30 0.96 3.60
C LEU A 243 3.59 1.26 2.82
N THR A 244 3.93 2.54 2.75
CA THR A 244 5.15 3.05 2.10
C THR A 244 5.83 4.05 3.03
N ALA A 245 7.16 4.16 2.95
CA ALA A 245 7.93 5.16 3.67
C ALA A 245 7.55 6.57 3.23
N ARG A 246 7.29 6.75 1.92
CA ARG A 246 6.81 8.02 1.37
C ARG A 246 5.48 8.45 2.00
N ASP A 247 4.49 7.56 2.06
CA ASP A 247 3.17 7.90 2.61
C ASP A 247 3.26 8.15 4.13
N LEU A 248 4.08 7.37 4.85
CA LEU A 248 4.35 7.59 6.27
C LEU A 248 4.92 8.99 6.53
N ILE A 249 5.99 9.36 5.82
CA ILE A 249 6.65 10.67 6.00
C ILE A 249 5.75 11.81 5.55
N SER A 250 5.12 11.70 4.38
CA SER A 250 4.21 12.73 3.85
C SER A 250 3.06 13.02 4.82
N ARG A 251 2.54 12.01 5.52
CA ARG A 251 1.49 12.19 6.53
C ARG A 251 1.99 12.93 7.77
N ILE A 252 3.20 12.62 8.24
CA ILE A 252 3.81 13.34 9.38
C ILE A 252 4.04 14.79 8.99
N ASP A 253 4.61 15.03 7.81
CA ASP A 253 4.86 16.37 7.32
C ASP A 253 3.54 17.14 7.16
N HIS A 254 2.49 16.55 6.57
CA HIS A 254 1.19 17.19 6.47
C HIS A 254 0.61 17.58 7.85
N CYS A 255 0.74 16.72 8.86
CA CYS A 255 0.36 17.04 10.23
C CYS A 255 1.20 18.21 10.79
N SER A 256 2.52 18.21 10.57
CA SER A 256 3.41 19.29 10.99
C SER A 256 3.06 20.63 10.37
N HIS A 257 2.70 20.67 9.09
CA HIS A 257 2.33 21.90 8.40
C HIS A 257 0.96 22.42 8.83
N SER A 258 -0.04 21.54 9.00
CA SER A 258 -1.36 21.92 9.49
C SER A 258 -1.27 22.52 10.90
N ASP A 259 -0.50 21.91 11.80
CA ASP A 259 -0.36 22.39 13.17
C ASP A 259 0.53 23.65 13.24
N ALA A 260 1.57 23.76 12.40
CA ALA A 260 2.42 24.95 12.33
C ALA A 260 1.72 26.18 11.70
N ALA A 261 0.75 25.98 10.80
CA ALA A 261 -0.06 27.09 10.26
C ALA A 261 -0.86 27.83 11.34
N HIS A 262 -1.11 27.18 12.49
CA HIS A 262 -1.80 27.76 13.63
C HIS A 262 -0.85 28.41 14.65
N ALA A 263 0.46 28.20 14.51
CA ALA A 263 1.49 28.72 15.42
C ALA A 263 2.69 29.28 14.62
N SER A 264 2.69 30.58 14.38
CA SER A 264 3.76 31.29 13.66
C SER A 264 5.12 31.08 14.35
N GLY A 265 6.05 30.38 13.68
CA GLY A 265 7.43 30.13 14.13
C GLY A 265 7.84 28.66 14.23
N VAL A 266 6.89 27.72 14.12
CA VAL A 266 7.14 26.28 14.37
C VAL A 266 7.76 25.56 13.16
N HIS A 267 7.63 26.10 11.94
CA HIS A 267 8.01 25.42 10.70
C HIS A 267 9.52 25.06 10.61
N TYR A 268 10.40 25.96 11.04
CA TYR A 268 11.86 25.73 11.04
C TYR A 268 12.31 24.71 12.10
N ALA A 269 11.48 24.47 13.13
CA ALA A 269 11.82 23.54 14.20
C ALA A 269 11.67 22.07 13.80
N PHE A 270 10.96 21.76 12.71
CA PHE A 270 10.73 20.38 12.25
C PHE A 270 11.78 19.88 11.25
N GLU A 271 12.41 20.77 10.47
CA GLU A 271 13.36 20.39 9.40
C GLU A 271 14.62 19.71 9.94
N SER A 272 15.06 20.07 11.15
CA SER A 272 16.24 19.47 11.80
C SER A 272 15.94 18.20 12.60
N LEU A 273 14.66 17.81 12.73
CA LEU A 273 14.25 16.67 13.55
C LEU A 273 14.15 15.41 12.70
N ASP A 274 14.55 14.28 13.29
CA ASP A 274 14.29 12.96 12.71
C ASP A 274 12.81 12.58 12.80
N LEU A 275 12.46 11.45 12.17
CA LEU A 275 11.09 10.93 12.10
C LEU A 275 10.39 10.88 13.47
N PHE A 276 11.05 10.36 14.50
CA PHE A 276 10.43 10.13 15.80
C PHE A 276 10.42 11.39 16.66
N GLU A 277 11.41 12.26 16.49
CA GLU A 277 11.45 13.59 17.10
C GLU A 277 10.32 14.48 16.56
N ARG A 278 10.06 14.47 15.25
CA ARG A 278 8.91 15.18 14.64
C ARG A 278 7.60 14.76 15.28
N VAL A 279 7.38 13.45 15.42
CA VAL A 279 6.15 12.92 16.03
C VAL A 279 6.05 13.27 17.52
N ALA A 280 7.16 13.24 18.26
CA ALA A 280 7.18 13.69 19.64
C ALA A 280 6.75 15.15 19.76
N LYS A 281 7.28 16.01 18.88
CA LYS A 281 7.01 17.44 18.86
C LYS A 281 5.56 17.74 18.49
N LEU A 282 5.00 17.03 17.52
CA LEU A 282 3.58 17.09 17.17
C LEU A 282 2.68 16.80 18.37
N ARG A 283 3.01 15.77 19.16
CA ARG A 283 2.24 15.41 20.36
C ARG A 283 2.34 16.48 21.46
N GLU A 284 3.50 17.10 21.64
CA GLU A 284 3.66 18.22 22.58
C GLU A 284 2.76 19.39 22.21
N LEU A 285 2.75 19.78 20.93
CA LEU A 285 1.97 20.90 20.43
C LEU A 285 0.46 20.68 20.59
N LYS A 286 -0.02 19.45 20.47
CA LYS A 286 -1.45 19.11 20.67
C LYS A 286 -1.89 18.98 22.13
N ARG A 287 -0.95 18.95 23.07
CA ARG A 287 -1.23 18.91 24.52
C ARG A 287 -1.30 20.31 25.13
N LEU A 288 -0.91 21.33 24.38
CA LEU A 288 -1.08 22.75 24.69
C LEU A 288 -2.43 23.22 24.12
#